data_AF-A0A3M1D6B1-F1
#
_entry.id   AF-A0A3M1D6B1-F1
#
_cell.length_a   1.000
_cell.length_b   1.000
_cell.length_c   1.000
_cell.angle_alpha   90.00
_cell.angle_beta   90.00
_cell.angle_gamma   90.00
#
_symmetry.space_group_name_H-M   'P 1'
#
loop_
_entity.id
_entity.type
_entity.pdbx_description
1 polymer ?
#
loop_
_entity_poly.entity_id
_entity_poly.type
_entity_poly.pdbx_seq_one_letter_code
_entity_poly.pdbx_strand_id
1 'polypeptide(L)'
;MCWRNCRAKVKAAGRLAPALFALLAAGQAGADWQLLNHEVNDGNALLDVSVATERTACAVGAYKSPSSQNSRPRIMCTSDGGRSWSKGGLPGAFEFPTAVFMVDDQIGFLCSFGISNFKVQVKIYRSENGGRSWNEVALLDGAQDQLYALFFLDAQTGWAAGSGIFYTQDGGQSWHQASVPALGDRVVNGIHFMDAYTGIAVGGVPSTDADPSPPHDGFIMRSTDGGATWQMVQEGLSQALARVDFADSLNGWAVGGGTAGIILHTTDGGQSWAEQQVPSGQYGAADYVTSVAATDQNHAWAVGNIGEGNPMVLFTTDGGASWQVDADYPHAFDGLSGFDAFAKYSMVLDVDFCEAGWGLVVGKNMIIVGYTGAGFCPDFDGDGHRDASCGGDDCDDGNKYVSPSAEELCNGLDENCDGVPDDGFDLMTDPKNCGSCGFNCQPAQVCWNGECTTDCPAGLENCGGECADLRTNPLHCGSCGTECLYDNAEGSCSGGICTMGDCAEGYHDIDGDDSNGCEYACTPTGPEVCDGVDNDCNGIADDGLDDCTAADGGSPDGGAPDGGSGVDGGYLEGEQPQGGCGCSSAAGADGLLLGLL
;
A
#
# COMPACT_ATOMS: atom_id res chain seq x y z
N MET A 1 3.22 -20.59 2.17
CA MET A 1 2.08 -19.95 2.87
C MET A 1 2.38 -18.47 3.00
N CYS A 2 1.79 -17.65 2.13
CA CYS A 2 1.41 -16.25 2.32
C CYS A 2 0.79 -15.78 0.99
N TRP A 3 -0.53 -15.91 0.89
CA TRP A 3 -1.39 -15.36 -0.16
C TRP A 3 -2.36 -14.42 0.55
N ARG A 4 -2.16 -13.11 0.42
CA ARG A 4 -3.02 -11.99 0.82
C ARG A 4 -2.53 -10.81 -0.03
N ASN A 5 -3.29 -10.04 -0.81
CA ASN A 5 -4.72 -9.84 -0.94
C ASN A 5 -5.05 -9.58 -2.42
N CYS A 6 -5.77 -10.47 -3.08
CA CYS A 6 -6.57 -10.14 -4.26
C CYS A 6 -7.87 -10.94 -4.17
N ARG A 7 -8.99 -10.21 -4.03
CA ARG A 7 -10.40 -10.62 -4.18
C ARG A 7 -11.12 -11.38 -3.03
N ALA A 8 -12.18 -10.68 -2.58
CA ALA A 8 -13.54 -11.13 -2.27
C ALA A 8 -13.92 -11.64 -0.87
N LYS A 9 -14.90 -10.92 -0.26
CA LYS A 9 -16.14 -11.49 0.31
C LYS A 9 -17.17 -10.38 0.62
N VAL A 10 -18.17 -10.20 -0.23
CA VAL A 10 -19.46 -9.61 0.19
C VAL A 10 -20.43 -10.76 0.43
N LYS A 11 -20.92 -10.87 1.67
CA LYS A 11 -22.01 -11.78 2.07
C LYS A 11 -23.23 -10.92 2.38
N ALA A 12 -24.28 -11.08 1.58
CA ALA A 12 -25.55 -10.41 1.77
C ALA A 12 -26.24 -10.82 3.08
N ALA A 13 -26.85 -9.86 3.77
CA ALA A 13 -27.96 -10.07 4.69
C ALA A 13 -28.84 -8.81 4.72
N GLY A 14 -30.14 -8.97 4.50
CA GLY A 14 -31.11 -7.87 4.50
C GLY A 14 -32.12 -7.92 5.65
N ARG A 15 -32.76 -6.78 5.96
CA ARG A 15 -34.23 -6.60 6.03
C ARG A 15 -34.59 -5.14 6.38
N LEU A 16 -35.71 -4.73 5.79
CA LEU A 16 -36.31 -3.39 5.70
C LEU A 16 -36.96 -2.87 7.00
N ALA A 17 -36.97 -1.54 7.18
CA ALA A 17 -38.13 -0.79 7.68
C ALA A 17 -38.16 0.66 7.13
N PRO A 18 -39.35 1.30 6.97
CA PRO A 18 -39.55 2.43 6.06
C PRO A 18 -39.99 3.76 6.72
N ALA A 19 -39.66 4.90 6.10
CA ALA A 19 -40.39 6.19 6.04
C ALA A 19 -39.38 7.32 5.70
N LEU A 20 -39.64 8.40 4.94
CA LEU A 20 -40.69 8.81 4.02
C LEU A 20 -40.13 10.05 3.28
N PHE A 21 -39.98 9.96 1.96
CA PHE A 21 -39.91 10.99 0.91
C PHE A 21 -39.14 12.31 1.12
N ALA A 22 -37.99 12.41 0.45
CA ALA A 22 -37.67 13.52 -0.46
C ALA A 22 -37.32 12.94 -1.84
N LEU A 23 -37.88 13.54 -2.90
CA LEU A 23 -37.65 13.19 -4.30
C LEU A 23 -36.19 13.45 -4.69
N LEU A 24 -35.48 12.42 -5.16
CA LEU A 24 -34.49 12.51 -6.24
C LEU A 24 -34.43 11.12 -6.88
N ALA A 25 -34.86 11.05 -8.14
CA ALA A 25 -34.72 9.86 -8.95
C ALA A 25 -33.25 9.76 -9.39
N ALA A 26 -32.41 9.09 -8.60
CA ALA A 26 -31.11 8.60 -9.05
C ALA A 26 -31.35 7.31 -9.84
N GLY A 27 -31.86 7.48 -11.05
CA GLY A 27 -31.85 6.44 -12.06
C GLY A 27 -30.66 6.72 -12.97
N GLN A 28 -29.79 5.71 -13.09
CA GLN A 28 -28.65 5.60 -14.01
C GLN A 28 -27.35 6.21 -13.49
N ALA A 29 -26.34 5.35 -13.39
CA ALA A 29 -24.98 5.70 -13.03
C ALA A 29 -24.38 6.64 -14.09
N GLY A 30 -24.49 7.94 -13.86
CA GLY A 30 -23.51 8.93 -14.29
C GLY A 30 -22.50 9.09 -13.15
N ALA A 31 -21.22 9.27 -13.47
CA ALA A 31 -20.25 9.61 -12.45
C ALA A 31 -20.52 11.07 -12.02
N ASP A 32 -20.51 11.36 -10.72
CA ASP A 32 -20.55 12.74 -10.26
C ASP A 32 -19.15 13.33 -10.47
N TRP A 33 -18.91 13.89 -11.65
CA TRP A 33 -17.64 14.52 -11.99
C TRP A 33 -17.51 15.84 -11.23
N GLN A 34 -16.44 15.97 -10.44
CA GLN A 34 -16.13 17.19 -9.70
C GLN A 34 -14.77 17.74 -10.11
N LEU A 35 -14.72 19.06 -10.33
CA LEU A 35 -13.47 19.76 -10.54
C LEU A 35 -12.81 20.05 -9.19
N LEU A 36 -11.81 19.25 -8.78
CA LEU A 36 -11.18 19.40 -7.46
C LEU A 36 -10.05 20.43 -7.41
N ASN A 37 -9.51 20.92 -8.54
CA ASN A 37 -8.38 21.85 -8.47
C ASN A 37 -8.33 22.91 -9.59
N HIS A 38 -8.37 24.19 -9.19
CA HIS A 38 -8.22 25.36 -10.06
C HIS A 38 -6.77 25.76 -10.35
N GLU A 39 -5.78 25.27 -9.59
CA GLU A 39 -4.37 25.72 -9.73
C GLU A 39 -3.66 25.16 -10.96
N VAL A 40 -4.29 24.21 -11.66
CA VAL A 40 -3.68 23.46 -12.77
C VAL A 40 -3.77 24.23 -14.11
N ASN A 41 -4.45 25.38 -14.14
CA ASN A 41 -4.72 26.16 -15.35
C ASN A 41 -3.54 27.06 -15.77
N ASP A 42 -2.42 26.45 -16.14
CA ASP A 42 -1.24 27.14 -16.69
C ASP A 42 -1.06 26.97 -18.21
N GLY A 43 -2.06 26.38 -18.89
CA GLY A 43 -2.07 26.22 -20.35
C GLY A 43 -1.44 24.91 -20.88
N ASN A 44 -1.22 23.90 -20.03
CA ASN A 44 -0.40 22.72 -20.37
C ASN A 44 -1.18 21.40 -20.34
N ALA A 45 -0.70 20.44 -21.12
CA ALA A 45 -1.33 19.14 -21.29
C ALA A 45 -0.79 18.12 -20.28
N LEU A 46 -1.70 17.43 -19.60
CA LEU A 46 -1.43 16.15 -18.97
C LEU A 46 -1.86 15.07 -19.96
N LEU A 47 -0.95 14.14 -20.24
CA LEU A 47 -1.04 13.16 -21.30
C LEU A 47 -1.53 11.80 -20.80
N ASP A 48 -1.18 11.45 -19.56
CA ASP A 48 -1.40 10.13 -18.98
C ASP A 48 -1.63 10.29 -17.47
N VAL A 49 -2.48 9.45 -16.91
CA VAL A 49 -2.82 9.40 -15.49
C VAL A 49 -2.84 7.96 -15.02
N SER A 50 -2.36 7.73 -13.80
CA SER A 50 -2.50 6.45 -13.14
C SER A 50 -2.96 6.61 -11.70
N VAL A 51 -3.97 5.82 -11.35
CA VAL A 51 -4.67 5.79 -10.08
C VAL A 51 -4.37 4.46 -9.38
N ALA A 52 -3.60 4.51 -8.29
CA ALA A 52 -3.30 3.31 -7.52
C ALA A 52 -4.41 3.00 -6.49
N THR A 53 -4.89 4.03 -5.82
CA THR A 53 -5.87 3.93 -4.73
C THR A 53 -6.84 5.11 -4.79
N GLU A 54 -7.82 5.13 -3.90
CA GLU A 54 -8.69 6.30 -3.70
C GLU A 54 -7.95 7.55 -3.19
N ARG A 55 -6.70 7.39 -2.73
CA ARG A 55 -5.87 8.48 -2.23
C ARG A 55 -4.75 8.86 -3.17
N THR A 56 -4.12 7.88 -3.81
CA THR A 56 -2.87 8.06 -4.54
C THR A 56 -3.07 7.97 -6.03
N ALA A 57 -2.66 9.03 -6.72
CA ALA A 57 -2.61 9.07 -8.17
C ALA A 57 -1.52 10.02 -8.66
N CYS A 58 -1.02 9.77 -9.86
CA CYS A 58 -0.10 10.64 -10.56
C CYS A 58 -0.56 10.90 -11.98
N ALA A 59 -0.39 12.13 -12.45
CA ALA A 59 -0.61 12.55 -13.82
C ALA A 59 0.67 13.18 -14.37
N VAL A 60 0.99 12.89 -15.62
CA VAL A 60 2.21 13.35 -16.27
C VAL A 60 1.92 14.03 -17.60
N GLY A 61 2.81 14.91 -18.03
CA GLY A 61 2.74 15.53 -19.34
C GLY A 61 3.84 16.57 -19.57
N ALA A 62 3.59 17.49 -20.49
CA ALA A 62 4.59 18.46 -20.92
C ALA A 62 4.06 19.90 -20.89
N TYR A 63 4.90 20.79 -20.36
CA TYR A 63 4.75 22.23 -20.36
C TYR A 63 5.28 22.80 -21.68
N LYS A 64 4.64 23.80 -22.31
CA LYS A 64 5.27 24.63 -23.35
C LYS A 64 5.40 26.06 -22.85
N SER A 65 6.63 26.49 -22.57
CA SER A 65 6.88 27.83 -22.02
C SER A 65 6.51 28.95 -22.99
N PRO A 66 5.78 30.00 -22.55
CA PRO A 66 5.56 31.19 -23.37
C PRO A 66 6.84 32.03 -23.57
N SER A 67 7.83 31.90 -22.68
CA SER A 67 9.04 32.73 -22.64
C SER A 67 10.30 32.01 -23.14
N SER A 68 10.24 30.71 -23.38
CA SER A 68 11.30 29.92 -23.99
C SER A 68 10.70 28.93 -24.98
N GLN A 69 11.33 28.66 -26.12
CA GLN A 69 10.84 27.60 -27.01
C GLN A 69 10.97 26.18 -26.42
N ASN A 70 11.34 26.05 -25.14
CA ASN A 70 11.61 24.78 -24.49
C ASN A 70 10.40 24.34 -23.66
N SER A 71 10.00 23.11 -23.90
CA SER A 71 9.05 22.41 -23.07
C SER A 71 9.72 21.83 -21.81
N ARG A 72 8.98 21.71 -20.72
CA ARG A 72 9.46 21.16 -19.44
C ARG A 72 8.61 19.97 -18.99
N PRO A 73 9.16 19.01 -18.23
CA PRO A 73 8.37 17.93 -17.66
C PRO A 73 7.32 18.49 -16.70
N ARG A 74 6.12 17.89 -16.72
CA ARG A 74 5.07 18.12 -15.73
C ARG A 74 4.72 16.78 -15.10
N ILE A 75 4.86 16.71 -13.79
CA ILE A 75 4.47 15.56 -12.98
C ILE A 75 3.65 16.12 -11.83
N MET A 76 2.44 15.62 -11.65
CA MET A 76 1.53 16.02 -10.59
C MET A 76 1.05 14.77 -9.87
N CYS A 77 1.22 14.72 -8.56
CA CYS A 77 0.80 13.57 -7.77
C CYS A 77 0.01 14.02 -6.53
N THR A 78 -0.99 13.24 -6.17
CA THR A 78 -1.82 13.37 -4.96
C THR A 78 -1.64 12.15 -4.08
N SER A 79 -1.81 12.34 -2.77
CA SER A 79 -1.91 11.27 -1.77
C SER A 79 -3.11 11.48 -0.85
N ASP A 80 -4.09 12.28 -1.28
CA ASP A 80 -5.27 12.72 -0.53
C ASP A 80 -6.53 12.77 -1.40
N GLY A 81 -6.60 11.89 -2.42
CA GLY A 81 -7.77 11.73 -3.28
C GLY A 81 -8.02 12.91 -4.21
N GLY A 82 -6.95 13.63 -4.57
CA GLY A 82 -6.98 14.78 -5.46
C GLY A 82 -7.36 16.10 -4.80
N ARG A 83 -7.51 16.15 -3.46
CA ARG A 83 -7.74 17.39 -2.68
C ARG A 83 -6.57 18.36 -2.83
N SER A 84 -5.34 17.84 -2.82
CA SER A 84 -4.12 18.60 -3.07
C SER A 84 -3.18 17.87 -4.04
N TRP A 85 -2.37 18.66 -4.76
CA TRP A 85 -1.48 18.16 -5.79
C TRP A 85 -0.08 18.69 -5.59
N SER A 86 0.87 17.77 -5.44
CA SER A 86 2.30 18.08 -5.41
C SER A 86 2.88 18.07 -6.82
N LYS A 87 3.71 19.08 -7.13
CA LYS A 87 4.47 19.12 -8.39
C LYS A 87 5.77 18.33 -8.21
N GLY A 88 5.87 17.20 -8.90
CA GLY A 88 7.10 16.41 -8.98
C GLY A 88 8.11 17.02 -9.96
N GLY A 89 9.33 16.47 -9.96
CA GLY A 89 10.38 16.81 -10.91
C GLY A 89 11.19 15.58 -11.30
N LEU A 90 11.74 15.61 -12.53
CA LEU A 90 12.77 14.66 -12.95
C LEU A 90 14.15 15.27 -12.71
N PRO A 91 15.19 14.46 -12.44
CA PRO A 91 16.57 14.93 -12.30
C PRO A 91 17.11 15.64 -13.56
N GLY A 92 16.60 15.28 -14.74
CA GLY A 92 17.01 15.85 -16.04
C GLY A 92 16.27 17.14 -16.41
N ALA A 93 17.02 18.16 -16.88
CA ALA A 93 16.47 19.47 -17.24
C ALA A 93 15.66 19.51 -18.56
N PHE A 94 15.71 18.45 -19.39
CA PHE A 94 15.10 18.40 -20.74
C PHE A 94 14.50 17.03 -21.04
N GLU A 95 13.59 16.59 -20.18
CA GLU A 95 12.89 15.32 -20.31
C GLU A 95 11.39 15.51 -20.38
N PHE A 96 10.74 14.62 -21.13
CA PHE A 96 9.32 14.65 -21.44
C PHE A 96 8.70 13.34 -20.95
N PRO A 97 7.99 13.34 -19.82
CA PRO A 97 7.30 12.15 -19.36
C PRO A 97 6.15 11.84 -20.32
N THR A 98 6.01 10.57 -20.69
CA THR A 98 5.01 10.11 -21.66
C THR A 98 3.99 9.16 -21.08
N ALA A 99 4.37 8.35 -20.09
CA ALA A 99 3.45 7.50 -19.34
C ALA A 99 3.87 7.38 -17.88
N VAL A 100 2.89 7.13 -17.01
CA VAL A 100 3.05 6.86 -15.58
C VAL A 100 2.18 5.67 -15.20
N PHE A 101 2.67 4.84 -14.29
CA PHE A 101 1.91 3.73 -13.74
C PHE A 101 2.20 3.64 -12.24
N MET A 102 1.19 3.84 -11.41
CA MET A 102 1.26 3.71 -9.97
C MET A 102 0.86 2.29 -9.59
N VAL A 103 1.77 1.55 -8.96
CA VAL A 103 1.53 0.17 -8.52
C VAL A 103 0.73 0.16 -7.22
N ASP A 104 1.09 1.05 -6.30
CA ASP A 104 0.46 1.25 -5.00
C ASP A 104 0.70 2.68 -4.51
N ASP A 105 0.39 2.97 -3.25
CA ASP A 105 0.55 4.29 -2.63
C ASP A 105 1.99 4.81 -2.58
N GLN A 106 2.99 3.94 -2.74
CA GLN A 106 4.41 4.26 -2.63
C GLN A 106 5.14 4.04 -3.95
N ILE A 107 4.92 2.90 -4.61
CA ILE A 107 5.66 2.48 -5.79
C ILE A 107 4.97 2.98 -7.06
N GLY A 108 5.73 3.66 -7.89
CA GLY A 108 5.29 4.07 -9.22
C GLY A 108 6.42 4.04 -10.23
N PHE A 109 6.06 3.93 -11.51
CA PHE A 109 6.98 3.95 -12.63
C PHE A 109 6.58 5.03 -13.63
N LEU A 110 7.57 5.63 -14.26
CA LEU A 110 7.36 6.71 -15.24
C LEU A 110 8.36 6.54 -16.37
N CYS A 111 7.91 6.66 -17.62
CA CYS A 111 8.82 6.70 -18.76
C CYS A 111 8.91 8.12 -19.31
N SER A 112 10.10 8.49 -19.78
CA SER A 112 10.34 9.77 -20.41
C SER A 112 11.17 9.61 -21.68
N PHE A 113 11.06 10.58 -22.58
CA PHE A 113 12.03 10.78 -23.65
C PHE A 113 12.74 12.12 -23.47
N GLY A 114 14.01 12.18 -23.83
CA GLY A 114 14.81 13.40 -23.76
C GLY A 114 15.85 13.43 -24.87
N ILE A 115 16.48 14.59 -25.07
CA ILE A 115 17.61 14.73 -26.00
C ILE A 115 18.86 15.08 -25.20
N SER A 116 19.86 14.21 -25.24
CA SER A 116 21.16 14.41 -24.62
C SER A 116 22.26 14.15 -25.62
N ASN A 117 23.23 15.07 -25.74
CA ASN A 117 24.33 14.98 -26.72
C ASN A 117 23.85 14.67 -28.16
N PHE A 118 22.74 15.30 -28.59
CA PHE A 118 22.10 15.09 -29.90
C PHE A 118 21.57 13.68 -30.15
N LYS A 119 21.44 12.85 -29.10
CA LYS A 119 20.79 11.55 -29.16
C LYS A 119 19.47 11.58 -28.41
N VAL A 120 18.45 10.95 -28.98
CA VAL A 120 17.20 10.65 -28.27
C VAL A 120 17.52 9.59 -27.23
N GLN A 121 17.08 9.81 -26.00
CA GLN A 121 17.20 8.88 -24.89
C GLN A 121 15.82 8.61 -24.33
N VAL A 122 15.51 7.33 -24.15
CA VAL A 122 14.31 6.88 -23.44
C VAL A 122 14.77 6.39 -22.07
N LYS A 123 14.13 6.92 -21.03
CA LYS A 123 14.45 6.60 -19.64
C LYS A 123 13.23 6.09 -18.91
N ILE A 124 13.49 5.23 -17.93
CA ILE A 124 12.47 4.76 -16.99
C ILE A 124 12.89 5.15 -15.59
N TYR A 125 11.93 5.71 -14.86
CA TYR A 125 12.05 6.15 -13.49
C TYR A 125 11.19 5.30 -12.58
N ARG A 126 11.62 5.18 -11.33
CA ARG A 126 10.88 4.56 -10.24
C ARG A 126 10.74 5.53 -9.08
N SER A 127 9.55 5.57 -8.48
CA SER A 127 9.25 6.23 -7.22
C SER A 127 9.11 5.19 -6.11
N GLU A 128 9.46 5.60 -4.89
CA GLU A 128 9.22 4.85 -3.65
C GLU A 128 8.40 5.65 -2.62
N ASN A 129 7.80 6.77 -3.06
CA ASN A 129 7.11 7.69 -2.17
C ASN A 129 5.91 8.37 -2.85
N GLY A 130 5.13 7.60 -3.62
CA GLY A 130 3.88 8.06 -4.22
C GLY A 130 4.09 9.15 -5.28
N GLY A 131 5.22 9.10 -5.99
CA GLY A 131 5.55 10.06 -7.05
C GLY A 131 6.08 11.41 -6.57
N ARG A 132 6.36 11.58 -5.26
CA ARG A 132 7.00 12.80 -4.71
C ARG A 132 8.44 12.98 -5.22
N SER A 133 9.14 11.87 -5.50
CA SER A 133 10.45 11.87 -6.15
C SER A 133 10.62 10.66 -7.07
N TRP A 134 11.49 10.81 -8.09
CA TRP A 134 11.69 9.84 -9.15
C TRP A 134 13.19 9.58 -9.36
N ASN A 135 13.60 8.31 -9.31
CA ASN A 135 14.98 7.86 -9.52
C ASN A 135 15.08 7.12 -10.85
N GLU A 136 16.08 7.44 -11.67
CA GLU A 136 16.33 6.75 -12.94
C GLU A 136 16.75 5.29 -12.64
N VAL A 137 16.03 4.32 -13.19
CA VAL A 137 16.33 2.88 -13.03
C VAL A 137 16.78 2.24 -14.33
N ALA A 138 16.46 2.83 -15.49
CA ALA A 138 16.94 2.34 -16.77
C ALA A 138 17.12 3.45 -17.82
N LEU A 139 18.13 3.25 -18.67
CA LEU A 139 18.33 3.95 -19.93
C LEU A 139 18.26 2.93 -21.07
N LEU A 140 17.25 3.03 -21.92
CA LEU A 140 17.08 2.14 -23.06
C LEU A 140 17.84 2.71 -24.28
N ASP A 141 19.17 2.64 -24.23
CA ASP A 141 20.07 3.11 -25.30
C ASP A 141 20.01 2.14 -26.49
N GLY A 142 19.11 2.41 -27.45
CA GLY A 142 18.85 1.53 -28.59
C GLY A 142 17.40 1.52 -29.05
N ALA A 143 16.47 1.96 -28.20
CA ALA A 143 15.12 2.29 -28.66
C ALA A 143 15.22 3.56 -29.52
N GLN A 144 15.14 3.40 -30.85
CA GLN A 144 15.19 4.52 -31.78
C GLN A 144 13.95 5.43 -31.70
N ASP A 145 13.02 5.17 -30.77
CA ASP A 145 11.71 5.82 -30.67
C ASP A 145 11.13 5.79 -29.24
N GLN A 146 10.05 6.54 -29.05
CA GLN A 146 9.35 6.82 -27.79
C GLN A 146 8.64 5.59 -27.19
N LEU A 147 8.49 5.60 -25.85
CA LEU A 147 7.56 4.73 -25.13
C LEU A 147 6.24 5.47 -24.87
N TYR A 148 5.13 4.79 -25.09
CA TYR A 148 3.76 5.33 -24.99
C TYR A 148 2.96 4.73 -23.84
N ALA A 149 3.32 3.55 -23.33
CA ALA A 149 2.60 2.90 -22.25
C ALA A 149 3.53 2.17 -21.28
N LEU A 150 3.09 2.14 -20.03
CA LEU A 150 3.62 1.29 -18.98
C LEU A 150 2.48 0.46 -18.40
N PHE A 151 2.80 -0.76 -17.97
CA PHE A 151 1.90 -1.57 -17.16
C PHE A 151 2.74 -2.37 -16.16
N PHE A 152 2.35 -2.38 -14.89
CA PHE A 152 3.01 -3.18 -13.87
C PHE A 152 1.97 -4.05 -13.15
N LEU A 153 2.28 -5.34 -13.01
CA LEU A 153 1.46 -6.26 -12.22
C LEU A 153 1.75 -6.12 -10.73
N ASP A 154 3.02 -5.82 -10.41
CA ASP A 154 3.53 -5.61 -9.07
C ASP A 154 4.81 -4.74 -9.13
N ALA A 155 5.44 -4.48 -7.98
CA ALA A 155 6.63 -3.65 -7.91
C ALA A 155 7.86 -4.21 -8.66
N GLN A 156 7.85 -5.49 -9.03
CA GLN A 156 8.95 -6.21 -9.67
C GLN A 156 8.69 -6.51 -11.15
N THR A 157 7.44 -6.82 -11.51
CA THR A 157 7.06 -7.33 -12.83
C THR A 157 6.28 -6.28 -13.60
N GLY A 158 6.84 -5.85 -14.74
CA GLY A 158 6.22 -4.82 -15.57
C GLY A 158 6.67 -4.82 -17.02
N TRP A 159 5.98 -4.02 -17.81
CA TRP A 159 6.13 -3.90 -19.25
C TRP A 159 6.10 -2.45 -19.68
N ALA A 160 6.85 -2.16 -20.74
CA ALA A 160 6.89 -0.88 -21.40
C ALA A 160 6.69 -1.08 -22.90
N ALA A 161 5.83 -0.26 -23.51
CA ALA A 161 5.47 -0.39 -24.92
C ALA A 161 5.63 0.93 -25.68
N GLY A 162 6.00 0.81 -26.95
CA GLY A 162 6.26 1.90 -27.88
C GLY A 162 6.60 1.34 -29.26
N SER A 163 7.73 1.74 -29.85
CA SER A 163 8.26 1.05 -31.05
C SER A 163 8.74 -0.39 -30.83
N GLY A 164 8.78 -0.82 -29.58
CA GLY A 164 8.96 -2.22 -29.20
C GLY A 164 8.21 -2.48 -27.90
N ILE A 165 8.24 -3.74 -27.46
CA ILE A 165 7.78 -4.12 -26.12
C ILE A 165 8.99 -4.57 -25.32
N PHE A 166 9.10 -4.08 -24.10
CA PHE A 166 10.13 -4.45 -23.14
C PHE A 166 9.47 -4.93 -21.86
N TYR A 167 10.11 -5.85 -21.16
CA TYR A 167 9.62 -6.37 -19.88
C TYR A 167 10.73 -6.45 -18.84
N THR A 168 10.34 -6.36 -17.57
CA THR A 168 11.20 -6.47 -16.40
C THR A 168 10.60 -7.44 -15.38
N GLN A 169 11.45 -8.07 -14.58
CA GLN A 169 11.08 -8.96 -13.47
C GLN A 169 11.83 -8.59 -12.18
N ASP A 170 12.55 -7.48 -12.19
CA ASP A 170 13.42 -7.02 -11.10
C ASP A 170 13.14 -5.55 -10.71
N GLY A 171 11.94 -5.05 -11.01
CA GLY A 171 11.51 -3.71 -10.64
C GLY A 171 12.16 -2.63 -11.51
N GLY A 172 12.46 -2.95 -12.76
CA GLY A 172 13.02 -2.05 -13.75
C GLY A 172 14.54 -1.87 -13.66
N GLN A 173 15.25 -2.68 -12.87
CA GLN A 173 16.72 -2.69 -12.81
C GLN A 173 17.33 -3.23 -14.11
N SER A 174 16.66 -4.19 -14.75
CA SER A 174 16.97 -4.67 -16.07
C SER A 174 15.71 -4.84 -16.93
N TRP A 175 15.89 -4.66 -18.24
CA TRP A 175 14.81 -4.74 -19.23
C TRP A 175 15.21 -5.67 -20.37
N HIS A 176 14.29 -6.54 -20.76
CA HIS A 176 14.44 -7.45 -21.88
C HIS A 176 13.52 -7.04 -23.02
N GLN A 177 14.06 -6.96 -24.23
CA GLN A 177 13.24 -6.69 -25.42
C GLN A 177 12.47 -7.95 -25.82
N ALA A 178 11.16 -7.80 -26.01
CA ALA A 178 10.27 -8.86 -26.46
C ALA A 178 10.44 -9.17 -27.95
N SER A 179 10.11 -10.40 -28.34
CA SER A 179 9.96 -10.78 -29.75
C SER A 179 8.56 -10.43 -30.23
N VAL A 180 8.45 -9.38 -31.05
CA VAL A 180 7.18 -8.95 -31.67
C VAL A 180 7.16 -9.25 -33.18
N PRO A 181 5.97 -9.46 -33.78
CA PRO A 181 5.79 -9.47 -35.23
C PRO A 181 6.34 -8.19 -35.90
N ALA A 182 6.66 -8.26 -37.19
CA ALA A 182 7.17 -7.10 -37.92
C ALA A 182 6.13 -5.97 -37.98
N LEU A 183 6.40 -4.86 -37.30
CA LEU A 183 5.47 -3.74 -37.18
C LEU A 183 5.58 -2.73 -38.33
N GLY A 184 6.72 -2.64 -39.02
CA GLY A 184 6.92 -1.61 -40.06
C GLY A 184 6.90 -0.22 -39.42
N ASP A 185 6.06 0.67 -39.93
CA ASP A 185 5.87 2.04 -39.40
C ASP A 185 4.88 2.11 -38.22
N ARG A 186 4.33 0.96 -37.79
CA ARG A 186 3.38 0.87 -36.68
C ARG A 186 4.08 0.89 -35.33
N VAL A 187 3.40 1.44 -34.33
CA VAL A 187 3.86 1.49 -32.93
C VAL A 187 2.81 0.86 -32.00
N VAL A 188 3.24 0.46 -30.80
CA VAL A 188 2.36 -0.02 -29.72
C VAL A 188 2.01 1.16 -28.79
N ASN A 189 0.73 1.52 -28.73
CA ASN A 189 0.24 2.67 -27.95
C ASN A 189 -0.30 2.28 -26.57
N GLY A 190 -0.80 1.06 -26.42
CA GLY A 190 -1.38 0.56 -25.17
C GLY A 190 -0.97 -0.88 -24.89
N ILE A 191 -0.82 -1.21 -23.61
CA ILE A 191 -0.49 -2.54 -23.13
C ILE A 191 -1.19 -2.80 -21.79
N HIS A 192 -1.73 -3.99 -21.60
CA HIS A 192 -2.36 -4.42 -20.35
C HIS A 192 -2.04 -5.91 -20.12
N PHE A 193 -1.75 -6.30 -18.87
CA PHE A 193 -1.60 -7.70 -18.48
C PHE A 193 -2.65 -8.12 -17.45
N MET A 194 -3.40 -9.17 -17.77
CA MET A 194 -4.42 -9.74 -16.86
C MET A 194 -3.79 -10.57 -15.74
N ASP A 195 -2.60 -11.11 -16.00
CA ASP A 195 -1.78 -11.90 -15.08
C ASP A 195 -0.31 -11.87 -15.52
N ALA A 196 0.58 -12.58 -14.82
CA ALA A 196 2.02 -12.60 -15.12
C ALA A 196 2.40 -13.23 -16.47
N TYR A 197 1.46 -13.83 -17.20
CA TYR A 197 1.67 -14.55 -18.45
C TYR A 197 0.91 -13.94 -19.62
N THR A 198 -0.34 -13.51 -19.39
CA THR A 198 -1.27 -13.12 -20.42
C THR A 198 -1.33 -11.61 -20.55
N GLY A 199 -0.96 -11.10 -21.72
CA GLY A 199 -0.97 -9.67 -22.01
C GLY A 199 -1.55 -9.35 -23.38
N ILE A 200 -2.13 -8.16 -23.51
CA ILE A 200 -2.63 -7.57 -24.75
C ILE A 200 -1.88 -6.28 -25.03
N ALA A 201 -1.50 -6.09 -26.29
CA ALA A 201 -0.86 -4.89 -26.79
C ALA A 201 -1.60 -4.40 -28.02
N VAL A 202 -1.89 -3.10 -28.07
CA VAL A 202 -2.67 -2.47 -29.15
C VAL A 202 -1.91 -1.30 -29.75
N GLY A 203 -2.13 -1.03 -31.02
CA GLY A 203 -1.43 0.04 -31.71
C GLY A 203 -1.85 0.25 -33.15
N GLY A 204 -1.02 0.95 -33.90
CA GLY A 204 -1.20 1.24 -35.32
C GLY A 204 -0.16 2.23 -35.83
N VAL A 205 -0.37 2.73 -37.05
CA VAL A 205 0.37 3.86 -37.60
C VAL A 205 -0.12 5.15 -36.93
N PRO A 206 0.77 5.94 -36.31
CA PRO A 206 0.40 7.21 -35.72
C PRO A 206 -0.31 8.11 -36.73
N SER A 207 -1.44 8.71 -36.33
CA SER A 207 -2.01 9.83 -37.06
C SER A 207 -1.01 10.98 -37.01
N THR A 208 -0.48 11.40 -38.17
CA THR A 208 0.21 12.69 -38.25
C THR A 208 -0.78 13.71 -38.80
N ASP A 209 -0.83 14.90 -38.19
CA ASP A 209 -1.69 16.02 -38.64
C ASP A 209 -1.39 16.47 -40.10
N ALA A 210 -0.36 15.90 -40.74
CA ALA A 210 0.17 16.31 -42.03
C ALA A 210 -0.23 15.40 -43.21
N ASP A 211 -0.74 14.18 -42.99
CA ASP A 211 -1.13 13.29 -44.09
C ASP A 211 -2.30 12.34 -43.73
N PRO A 212 -3.48 12.47 -44.36
CA PRO A 212 -4.60 11.55 -44.19
C PRO A 212 -4.42 10.19 -44.92
N SER A 213 -3.22 9.90 -45.43
CA SER A 213 -2.99 8.84 -46.43
C SER A 213 -1.75 7.98 -46.15
N PRO A 214 -1.64 7.44 -44.94
CA PRO A 214 -1.84 5.99 -44.91
C PRO A 214 -3.04 5.60 -44.03
N PRO A 215 -3.64 4.40 -44.26
CA PRO A 215 -4.56 3.83 -43.30
C PRO A 215 -3.88 3.75 -41.94
N HIS A 216 -4.60 4.09 -40.87
CA HIS A 216 -4.06 4.01 -39.51
C HIS A 216 -3.59 2.59 -39.14
N ASP A 217 -3.96 1.56 -39.92
CA ASP A 217 -3.49 0.16 -39.86
C ASP A 217 -3.36 -0.36 -38.42
N GLY A 218 -4.48 -0.29 -37.70
CA GLY A 218 -4.52 -0.70 -36.30
C GLY A 218 -4.41 -2.21 -36.14
N PHE A 219 -3.89 -2.61 -34.99
CA PHE A 219 -3.67 -4.02 -34.68
C PHE A 219 -3.86 -4.32 -33.19
N ILE A 220 -4.04 -5.61 -32.90
CA ILE A 220 -4.06 -6.20 -31.56
C ILE A 220 -3.12 -7.40 -31.54
N MET A 221 -2.22 -7.42 -30.57
CA MET A 221 -1.34 -8.54 -30.27
C MET A 221 -1.64 -9.14 -28.90
N ARG A 222 -1.34 -10.43 -28.75
CA ARG A 222 -1.48 -11.16 -27.49
C ARG A 222 -0.22 -11.94 -27.15
N SER A 223 0.12 -11.97 -25.87
CA SER A 223 1.15 -12.81 -25.28
C SER A 223 0.54 -13.79 -24.28
N THR A 224 1.21 -14.93 -24.09
CA THR A 224 0.86 -15.96 -23.08
C THR A 224 2.08 -16.45 -22.31
N ASP A 225 3.21 -15.77 -22.45
CA ASP A 225 4.50 -16.13 -21.86
C ASP A 225 5.15 -14.94 -21.12
N GLY A 226 4.33 -14.04 -20.59
CA GLY A 226 4.77 -12.89 -19.79
C GLY A 226 5.36 -11.78 -20.65
N GLY A 227 4.93 -11.67 -21.91
CA GLY A 227 5.39 -10.65 -22.84
C GLY A 227 6.72 -10.97 -23.52
N ALA A 228 7.25 -12.19 -23.37
CA ALA A 228 8.48 -12.59 -24.05
C ALA A 228 8.26 -12.74 -25.57
N THR A 229 7.11 -13.30 -25.98
CA THR A 229 6.70 -13.38 -27.38
C THR A 229 5.26 -12.90 -27.58
N TRP A 230 5.02 -12.29 -28.74
CA TRP A 230 3.73 -11.71 -29.11
C TRP A 230 3.23 -12.26 -30.45
N GLN A 231 1.92 -12.45 -30.56
CA GLN A 231 1.25 -12.91 -31.77
C GLN A 231 0.15 -11.93 -32.18
N MET A 232 0.04 -11.65 -33.49
CA MET A 232 -1.08 -10.87 -34.03
C MET A 232 -2.39 -11.65 -33.86
N VAL A 233 -3.35 -11.05 -33.18
CA VAL A 233 -4.73 -11.56 -33.05
C VAL A 233 -5.63 -10.90 -34.09
N GLN A 234 -5.42 -9.60 -34.33
CA GLN A 234 -6.19 -8.84 -35.31
C GLN A 234 -5.29 -7.76 -35.94
N GLU A 235 -5.46 -7.52 -37.23
CA GLU A 235 -4.68 -6.55 -38.01
C GLU A 235 -5.57 -5.88 -39.09
N GLY A 236 -5.10 -4.76 -39.65
CA GLY A 236 -5.82 -4.05 -40.71
C GLY A 236 -7.06 -3.30 -40.23
N LEU A 237 -7.13 -2.93 -38.95
CA LEU A 237 -8.18 -2.06 -38.43
C LEU A 237 -8.09 -0.69 -39.11
N SER A 238 -9.25 -0.09 -39.37
CA SER A 238 -9.35 1.22 -40.05
C SER A 238 -8.78 2.38 -39.23
N GLN A 239 -8.69 2.21 -37.92
CA GLN A 239 -8.20 3.19 -36.96
C GLN A 239 -7.07 2.59 -36.12
N ALA A 240 -6.12 3.41 -35.71
CA ALA A 240 -5.09 3.02 -34.76
C ALA A 240 -5.72 2.95 -33.36
N LEU A 241 -5.34 1.93 -32.60
CA LEU A 241 -5.76 1.78 -31.21
C LEU A 241 -4.81 2.56 -30.30
N ALA A 242 -5.37 3.24 -29.31
CA ALA A 242 -4.67 4.13 -28.38
C ALA A 242 -4.48 3.50 -27.00
N ARG A 243 -5.50 2.81 -26.48
CA ARG A 243 -5.49 2.23 -25.13
C ARG A 243 -6.23 0.89 -25.11
N VAL A 244 -5.83 0.02 -24.20
CA VAL A 244 -6.51 -1.24 -23.87
C VAL A 244 -6.54 -1.39 -22.36
N ASP A 245 -7.68 -1.83 -21.84
CA ASP A 245 -7.84 -2.10 -20.42
C ASP A 245 -8.77 -3.29 -20.18
N PHE A 246 -8.56 -4.00 -19.08
CA PHE A 246 -9.31 -5.20 -18.71
C PHE A 246 -9.84 -5.12 -17.28
N ALA A 247 -11.12 -5.42 -17.12
CA ALA A 247 -11.76 -5.54 -15.82
C ALA A 247 -11.43 -6.88 -15.11
N ASP A 248 -11.18 -7.92 -15.91
CA ASP A 248 -10.79 -9.25 -15.45
C ASP A 248 -10.04 -10.03 -16.54
N SER A 249 -9.75 -11.30 -16.30
CA SER A 249 -9.01 -12.15 -17.24
C SER A 249 -9.71 -12.44 -18.58
N LEU A 250 -10.99 -12.07 -18.73
CA LEU A 250 -11.83 -12.38 -19.88
C LEU A 250 -12.38 -11.12 -20.56
N ASN A 251 -12.79 -10.13 -19.79
CA ASN A 251 -13.52 -8.95 -20.25
C ASN A 251 -12.61 -7.73 -20.32
N GLY A 252 -12.54 -7.12 -21.50
CA GLY A 252 -11.69 -5.95 -21.72
C GLY A 252 -12.08 -5.15 -22.95
N TRP A 253 -11.67 -3.88 -22.96
CA TRP A 253 -11.96 -2.93 -24.02
C TRP A 253 -10.67 -2.37 -24.61
N ALA A 254 -10.68 -2.16 -25.92
CA ALA A 254 -9.62 -1.45 -26.63
C ALA A 254 -10.25 -0.31 -27.42
N VAL A 255 -9.64 0.87 -27.33
CA VAL A 255 -10.18 2.08 -27.94
C VAL A 255 -9.14 2.77 -28.78
N GLY A 256 -9.61 3.61 -29.70
CA GLY A 256 -8.74 4.44 -30.51
C GLY A 256 -9.53 5.35 -31.44
N GLY A 257 -8.83 5.86 -32.44
CA GLY A 257 -9.43 6.71 -33.46
C GLY A 257 -8.44 7.70 -34.04
N GLY A 258 -8.73 8.14 -35.25
CA GLY A 258 -8.13 9.30 -35.89
C GLY A 258 -9.19 10.11 -36.64
N THR A 259 -9.91 9.46 -37.55
CA THR A 259 -11.03 10.07 -38.31
C THR A 259 -12.40 9.68 -37.76
N ALA A 260 -12.48 8.56 -37.04
CA ALA A 260 -13.66 8.12 -36.30
C ALA A 260 -13.22 7.31 -35.07
N GLY A 261 -14.03 7.35 -34.01
CA GLY A 261 -13.78 6.63 -32.78
C GLY A 261 -14.04 5.14 -32.99
N ILE A 262 -13.18 4.30 -32.44
CA ILE A 262 -13.38 2.86 -32.40
C ILE A 262 -13.37 2.39 -30.95
N ILE A 263 -14.32 1.54 -30.60
CA ILE A 263 -14.36 0.81 -29.34
C ILE A 263 -14.50 -0.67 -29.70
N LEU A 264 -13.58 -1.49 -29.22
CA LEU A 264 -13.58 -2.93 -29.36
C LEU A 264 -13.76 -3.55 -27.97
N HIS A 265 -14.45 -4.67 -27.91
CA HIS A 265 -14.66 -5.43 -26.67
C HIS A 265 -14.34 -6.91 -26.88
N THR A 266 -13.74 -7.53 -25.87
CA THR A 266 -13.49 -8.97 -25.79
C THR A 266 -14.17 -9.56 -24.56
N THR A 267 -14.57 -10.82 -24.66
CA THR A 267 -15.12 -11.64 -23.55
C THR A 267 -14.39 -12.97 -23.41
N ASP A 268 -13.27 -13.14 -24.12
CA ASP A 268 -12.48 -14.37 -24.19
C ASP A 268 -10.99 -14.17 -23.87
N GLY A 269 -10.66 -13.09 -23.16
CA GLY A 269 -9.29 -12.77 -22.74
C GLY A 269 -8.42 -12.28 -23.90
N GLY A 270 -9.04 -11.55 -24.84
CA GLY A 270 -8.39 -10.94 -25.99
C GLY A 270 -8.01 -11.93 -27.10
N GLN A 271 -8.65 -13.10 -27.16
CA GLN A 271 -8.49 -14.04 -28.29
C GLN A 271 -9.30 -13.59 -29.51
N SER A 272 -10.40 -12.89 -29.30
CA SER A 272 -11.17 -12.22 -30.34
C SER A 272 -11.77 -10.91 -29.84
N TRP A 273 -12.03 -9.99 -30.76
CA TRP A 273 -12.52 -8.65 -30.47
C TRP A 273 -13.67 -8.29 -31.40
N ALA A 274 -14.71 -7.68 -30.83
CA ALA A 274 -15.87 -7.20 -31.57
C ALA A 274 -15.97 -5.68 -31.46
N GLU A 275 -16.20 -5.02 -32.59
CA GLU A 275 -16.44 -3.58 -32.63
C GLU A 275 -17.81 -3.24 -32.05
N GLN A 276 -17.82 -2.29 -31.12
CA GLN A 276 -19.01 -1.78 -30.45
C GLN A 276 -19.51 -0.52 -31.16
N GLN A 277 -20.82 -0.29 -31.06
CA GLN A 277 -21.42 0.91 -31.63
C GLN A 277 -21.20 2.09 -30.70
N VAL A 278 -20.51 3.11 -31.19
CA VAL A 278 -20.38 4.39 -30.51
C VAL A 278 -21.60 5.25 -30.87
N PRO A 279 -22.23 5.96 -29.91
CA PRO A 279 -23.39 6.82 -30.18
C PRO A 279 -23.07 7.87 -31.23
N SER A 280 -23.54 7.67 -32.46
CA SER A 280 -23.32 8.63 -33.54
C SER A 280 -24.26 9.83 -33.41
N GLY A 281 -23.76 11.05 -33.56
CA GLY A 281 -24.57 12.14 -34.13
C GLY A 281 -25.06 13.24 -33.19
N GLN A 282 -24.48 13.43 -32.00
CA GLN A 282 -24.77 14.65 -31.22
C GLN A 282 -23.84 15.83 -31.57
N TYR A 283 -22.61 15.60 -32.09
CA TYR A 283 -21.61 16.66 -32.26
C TYR A 283 -20.67 16.61 -33.51
N GLY A 284 -21.04 15.99 -34.63
CA GLY A 284 -20.32 16.14 -35.92
C GLY A 284 -19.30 15.04 -36.26
N ALA A 285 -18.56 15.22 -37.37
CA ALA A 285 -18.07 14.13 -38.23
C ALA A 285 -16.72 13.46 -37.88
N ALA A 286 -16.13 13.70 -36.70
CA ALA A 286 -14.89 13.03 -36.29
C ALA A 286 -14.84 12.90 -34.76
N ASP A 287 -15.23 11.73 -34.27
CA ASP A 287 -15.00 11.33 -32.88
C ASP A 287 -13.63 10.66 -32.80
N TYR A 288 -12.88 10.85 -31.72
CA TYR A 288 -11.71 10.01 -31.41
C TYR A 288 -11.73 9.65 -29.94
N VAL A 289 -11.54 8.36 -29.63
CA VAL A 289 -11.48 7.84 -28.27
C VAL A 289 -10.00 7.62 -27.93
N THR A 290 -9.53 8.30 -26.89
CA THR A 290 -8.10 8.32 -26.54
C THR A 290 -7.76 7.32 -25.44
N SER A 291 -8.69 7.07 -24.52
CA SER A 291 -8.47 6.15 -23.41
C SER A 291 -9.75 5.48 -22.94
N VAL A 292 -9.58 4.36 -22.25
CA VAL A 292 -10.64 3.54 -21.66
C VAL A 292 -10.15 3.00 -20.33
N ALA A 293 -11.07 2.94 -19.36
CA ALA A 293 -10.84 2.29 -18.09
C ALA A 293 -12.05 1.44 -17.72
N ALA A 294 -11.81 0.18 -17.38
CA ALA A 294 -12.80 -0.83 -17.11
C ALA A 294 -12.80 -1.19 -15.63
N THR A 295 -13.95 -1.06 -14.95
CA THR A 295 -14.03 -1.35 -13.51
C THR A 295 -14.59 -2.73 -13.22
N ASP A 296 -15.51 -3.22 -14.06
CA ASP A 296 -15.99 -4.60 -14.01
C ASP A 296 -16.50 -5.06 -15.40
N GLN A 297 -16.98 -6.30 -15.48
CA GLN A 297 -17.47 -6.90 -16.74
C GLN A 297 -18.65 -6.14 -17.41
N ASN A 298 -19.34 -5.27 -16.67
CA ASN A 298 -20.49 -4.49 -17.14
C ASN A 298 -20.16 -3.00 -17.27
N HIS A 299 -19.16 -2.51 -16.54
CA HIS A 299 -18.88 -1.08 -16.39
C HIS A 299 -17.51 -0.69 -16.96
N ALA A 300 -17.52 0.27 -17.89
CA ALA A 300 -16.32 0.88 -18.43
C ALA A 300 -16.62 2.33 -18.84
N TRP A 301 -15.58 3.17 -18.79
CA TRP A 301 -15.60 4.56 -19.22
C TRP A 301 -14.59 4.74 -20.33
N ALA A 302 -15.01 5.39 -21.41
CA ALA A 302 -14.15 5.73 -22.52
C ALA A 302 -14.16 7.25 -22.69
N VAL A 303 -12.97 7.82 -22.81
CA VAL A 303 -12.80 9.26 -22.97
C VAL A 303 -12.20 9.59 -24.31
N GLY A 304 -12.51 10.79 -24.78
CA GLY A 304 -12.06 11.24 -26.07
C GLY A 304 -12.63 12.60 -26.38
N ASN A 305 -12.74 12.90 -27.66
CA ASN A 305 -13.22 14.20 -28.09
C ASN A 305 -14.01 14.09 -29.39
N ILE A 306 -14.87 15.08 -29.58
CA ILE A 306 -15.74 15.20 -30.75
C ILE A 306 -15.41 16.49 -31.51
N GLY A 307 -15.19 16.38 -32.81
CA GLY A 307 -14.95 17.50 -33.71
C GLY A 307 -13.69 18.30 -33.34
N GLU A 308 -13.76 19.63 -33.36
CA GLU A 308 -12.65 20.56 -33.05
C GLU A 308 -12.28 20.60 -31.55
N GLY A 309 -12.25 19.45 -30.87
CA GLY A 309 -11.71 19.32 -29.50
C GLY A 309 -12.73 19.52 -28.37
N ASN A 310 -14.01 19.22 -28.59
CA ASN A 310 -14.96 19.15 -27.48
C ASN A 310 -14.74 17.85 -26.70
N PRO A 311 -14.57 17.88 -25.38
CA PRO A 311 -14.36 16.68 -24.59
C PRO A 311 -15.61 15.79 -24.60
N MET A 312 -15.39 14.48 -24.56
CA MET A 312 -16.44 13.46 -24.49
C MET A 312 -16.04 12.40 -23.46
N VAL A 313 -17.00 12.09 -22.59
CA VAL A 313 -16.95 10.92 -21.72
C VAL A 313 -18.12 10.03 -22.11
N LEU A 314 -17.82 8.78 -22.41
CA LEU A 314 -18.77 7.72 -22.66
C LEU A 314 -18.69 6.73 -21.51
N PHE A 315 -19.81 6.11 -21.18
CA PHE A 315 -19.84 5.00 -20.23
C PHE A 315 -20.75 3.88 -20.71
N THR A 316 -20.50 2.69 -20.19
CA THR A 316 -21.40 1.54 -20.31
C THR A 316 -21.70 0.96 -18.94
N THR A 317 -22.88 0.36 -18.80
CA THR A 317 -23.34 -0.36 -17.60
C THR A 317 -23.84 -1.77 -17.95
N ASP A 318 -23.67 -2.18 -19.21
CA ASP A 318 -24.20 -3.42 -19.77
C ASP A 318 -23.14 -4.20 -20.58
N GLY A 319 -21.86 -4.01 -20.26
CA GLY A 319 -20.74 -4.70 -20.90
C GLY A 319 -20.48 -4.20 -22.33
N GLY A 320 -20.81 -2.94 -22.59
CA GLY A 320 -20.71 -2.29 -23.90
C GLY A 320 -21.72 -2.79 -24.93
N ALA A 321 -22.80 -3.46 -24.50
CA ALA A 321 -23.95 -3.69 -25.37
C ALA A 321 -24.56 -2.36 -25.82
N SER A 322 -24.49 -1.34 -24.97
CA SER A 322 -24.72 0.06 -25.32
C SER A 322 -23.73 0.98 -24.59
N TRP A 323 -23.36 2.07 -25.28
CA TRP A 323 -22.60 3.17 -24.71
C TRP A 323 -23.50 4.40 -24.62
N GLN A 324 -23.32 5.18 -23.56
CA GLN A 324 -24.06 6.41 -23.29
C GLN A 324 -23.08 7.57 -23.13
N VAL A 325 -23.47 8.75 -23.61
CA VAL A 325 -22.71 9.97 -23.35
C VAL A 325 -23.03 10.41 -21.92
N ASP A 326 -21.99 10.66 -21.13
CA ASP A 326 -22.13 11.26 -19.81
C ASP A 326 -22.54 12.73 -19.99
N ALA A 327 -23.82 13.01 -19.75
CA ALA A 327 -24.39 14.34 -19.92
C ALA A 327 -24.04 15.30 -18.78
N ASP A 328 -23.55 14.78 -17.64
CA ASP A 328 -23.20 15.55 -16.46
C ASP A 328 -21.74 16.05 -16.50
N TYR A 329 -20.86 15.39 -17.26
CA TYR A 329 -19.48 15.85 -17.46
C TYR A 329 -19.37 17.32 -17.94
N PRO A 330 -20.15 17.80 -18.93
CA PRO A 330 -20.18 19.23 -19.29
C PRO A 330 -20.67 20.17 -18.16
N HIS A 331 -21.46 19.66 -17.21
CA HIS A 331 -21.98 20.41 -16.07
C HIS A 331 -20.99 20.52 -14.92
N ALA A 332 -19.91 19.71 -14.89
CA ALA A 332 -18.81 19.85 -13.94
C ALA A 332 -18.11 21.22 -13.98
N PHE A 333 -18.40 22.04 -15.01
CA PHE A 333 -17.86 23.39 -15.20
C PHE A 333 -18.86 24.51 -14.91
N ASP A 334 -20.10 24.18 -14.53
CA ASP A 334 -21.15 25.17 -14.27
C ASP A 334 -20.79 26.02 -13.03
N GLY A 335 -20.94 27.34 -13.13
CA GLY A 335 -20.60 28.29 -12.06
C GLY A 335 -19.22 28.94 -12.15
N LEU A 336 -18.36 28.51 -13.09
CA LEU A 336 -17.07 29.14 -13.35
C LEU A 336 -17.22 30.40 -14.23
N SER A 337 -17.47 31.56 -13.62
CA SER A 337 -17.49 32.83 -14.34
C SER A 337 -16.07 33.36 -14.61
N GLY A 338 -15.77 33.78 -15.85
CA GLY A 338 -14.45 34.28 -16.28
C GLY A 338 -13.55 33.24 -16.96
N PHE A 339 -13.96 31.98 -16.98
CA PHE A 339 -13.34 30.86 -17.71
C PHE A 339 -13.83 30.72 -19.16
N ASP A 340 -14.55 31.73 -19.67
CA ASP A 340 -15.20 31.70 -20.96
C ASP A 340 -14.20 31.58 -22.12
N ALA A 341 -14.51 30.63 -23.01
CA ALA A 341 -13.85 30.21 -24.25
C ALA A 341 -12.74 29.13 -24.18
N PHE A 342 -11.95 28.97 -23.11
CA PHE A 342 -10.83 28.01 -23.12
C PHE A 342 -11.19 26.60 -22.62
N ALA A 343 -12.05 26.46 -21.60
CA ALA A 343 -12.48 25.15 -21.10
C ALA A 343 -13.33 24.36 -22.13
N LYS A 344 -14.06 25.07 -23.00
CA LYS A 344 -14.96 24.47 -24.01
C LYS A 344 -14.22 23.72 -25.13
N TYR A 345 -12.91 23.95 -25.30
CA TYR A 345 -12.05 23.26 -26.29
C TYR A 345 -10.93 22.44 -25.60
N SER A 346 -11.11 22.09 -24.33
CA SER A 346 -10.11 21.36 -23.57
C SER A 346 -10.23 19.87 -23.88
N MET A 347 -9.18 19.32 -24.50
CA MET A 347 -9.17 17.92 -24.92
C MET A 347 -9.04 16.99 -23.70
N VAL A 348 -9.86 15.94 -23.62
CA VAL A 348 -9.59 14.81 -22.73
C VAL A 348 -8.61 13.87 -23.41
N LEU A 349 -7.63 13.40 -22.65
CA LEU A 349 -6.55 12.57 -23.15
C LEU A 349 -6.54 11.20 -22.46
N ASP A 350 -6.77 11.14 -21.16
CA ASP A 350 -6.68 9.89 -20.43
C ASP A 350 -7.67 9.78 -19.27
N VAL A 351 -8.02 8.55 -18.90
CA VAL A 351 -8.91 8.18 -17.80
C VAL A 351 -8.37 6.94 -17.09
N ASP A 352 -8.44 6.93 -15.77
CA ASP A 352 -8.09 5.75 -14.98
C ASP A 352 -8.92 5.67 -13.69
N PHE A 353 -9.17 4.45 -13.20
CA PHE A 353 -9.97 4.16 -12.00
C PHE A 353 -9.26 3.13 -11.11
N CYS A 354 -9.45 3.23 -9.79
CA CYS A 354 -9.16 2.13 -8.87
C CYS A 354 -10.41 1.28 -8.59
N GLU A 355 -10.19 0.10 -7.98
CA GLU A 355 -11.26 -0.83 -7.58
C GLU A 355 -12.32 -0.20 -6.64
N ALA A 356 -12.01 0.92 -5.99
CA ALA A 356 -12.90 1.63 -5.10
C ALA A 356 -13.96 2.50 -5.82
N GLY A 357 -13.90 2.61 -7.15
CA GLY A 357 -14.80 3.47 -7.92
C GLY A 357 -14.38 4.95 -7.92
N TRP A 358 -13.19 5.26 -7.42
CA TRP A 358 -12.58 6.58 -7.60
C TRP A 358 -11.75 6.60 -8.89
N GLY A 359 -11.85 7.67 -9.67
CA GLY A 359 -11.09 7.79 -10.91
C GLY A 359 -10.77 9.22 -11.29
N LEU A 360 -9.87 9.34 -12.26
CA LEU A 360 -9.37 10.60 -12.77
C LEU A 360 -9.54 10.68 -14.27
N VAL A 361 -9.85 11.89 -14.74
CA VAL A 361 -9.80 12.26 -16.14
C VAL A 361 -8.85 13.42 -16.31
N VAL A 362 -7.88 13.28 -17.22
CA VAL A 362 -6.87 14.31 -17.49
C VAL A 362 -6.88 14.75 -18.95
N GLY A 363 -6.44 15.99 -19.16
CA GLY A 363 -6.49 16.58 -20.48
C GLY A 363 -5.67 17.85 -20.62
N LYS A 364 -5.92 18.59 -21.72
CA LYS A 364 -5.36 19.92 -21.92
C LYS A 364 -5.97 20.89 -20.91
N ASN A 365 -5.13 21.50 -20.08
CA ASN A 365 -5.47 22.55 -19.11
C ASN A 365 -6.27 22.10 -17.87
N MET A 366 -6.53 20.80 -17.67
CA MET A 366 -7.44 20.35 -16.62
C MET A 366 -7.02 18.99 -16.03
N ILE A 367 -7.28 18.84 -14.73
CA ILE A 367 -7.44 17.56 -14.04
C ILE A 367 -8.87 17.58 -13.52
N ILE A 368 -9.65 16.55 -13.84
CA ILE A 368 -11.02 16.39 -13.38
C ILE A 368 -11.08 15.07 -12.64
N VAL A 369 -11.71 15.08 -11.46
CA VAL A 369 -11.83 13.90 -10.63
C VAL A 369 -13.25 13.38 -10.77
N GLY A 370 -13.36 12.10 -11.12
CA GLY A 370 -14.62 11.39 -11.23
C GLY A 370 -14.84 10.55 -9.99
N TYR A 371 -15.95 10.80 -9.31
CA TYR A 371 -16.43 9.93 -8.26
C TYR A 371 -17.51 9.02 -8.86
N THR A 372 -17.27 7.71 -8.92
CA THR A 372 -18.30 6.75 -9.37
C THR A 372 -18.97 6.10 -8.17
N GLY A 373 -20.12 6.65 -7.76
CA GLY A 373 -21.13 5.91 -7.02
C GLY A 373 -21.63 6.57 -5.75
N ALA A 374 -22.94 6.84 -5.68
CA ALA A 374 -23.61 7.22 -4.44
C ALA A 374 -23.30 6.21 -3.32
N GLY A 375 -22.57 6.67 -2.28
CA GLY A 375 -22.21 5.88 -1.10
C GLY A 375 -20.74 5.44 -1.03
N PHE A 376 -19.87 5.87 -1.95
CA PHE A 376 -18.42 5.75 -1.80
C PHE A 376 -17.88 6.77 -0.79
N CYS A 377 -17.11 6.30 0.17
CA CYS A 377 -16.71 7.11 1.31
C CYS A 377 -15.23 6.77 1.53
N PRO A 378 -14.31 7.58 0.97
CA PRO A 378 -12.89 7.26 0.97
C PRO A 378 -12.30 7.50 2.37
N ASP A 379 -11.27 6.74 2.67
CA ASP A 379 -10.36 6.96 3.79
C ASP A 379 -9.31 7.98 3.34
N PHE A 380 -9.45 9.24 3.75
CA PHE A 380 -8.63 10.32 3.19
C PHE A 380 -7.25 10.44 3.83
N ASP A 381 -7.06 9.96 5.06
CA ASP A 381 -5.80 10.07 5.79
C ASP A 381 -5.06 8.72 5.95
N GLY A 382 -5.73 7.61 5.64
CA GLY A 382 -5.20 6.25 5.48
C GLY A 382 -5.15 5.45 6.76
N ASP A 383 -6.01 5.75 7.74
CA ASP A 383 -6.03 5.06 9.02
C ASP A 383 -6.97 3.84 9.06
N GLY A 384 -7.72 3.62 7.97
CA GLY A 384 -8.67 2.53 7.79
C GLY A 384 -10.12 2.89 8.04
N HIS A 385 -10.43 4.12 8.44
CA HIS A 385 -11.79 4.63 8.66
C HIS A 385 -12.21 5.59 7.54
N ARG A 386 -13.52 5.75 7.33
CA ARG A 386 -14.08 6.47 6.16
C ARG A 386 -14.71 7.79 6.57
N ASP A 387 -14.71 8.76 5.67
CA ASP A 387 -15.19 10.14 5.90
C ASP A 387 -16.61 10.25 6.48
N ALA A 388 -16.77 10.89 7.65
CA ALA A 388 -18.09 11.06 8.28
C ALA A 388 -19.09 11.85 7.40
N SER A 389 -18.63 12.74 6.53
CA SER A 389 -19.49 13.57 5.67
C SER A 389 -20.26 12.78 4.62
N CYS A 390 -19.80 11.58 4.26
CA CYS A 390 -20.51 10.63 3.40
C CYS A 390 -21.06 9.41 4.16
N GLY A 391 -21.10 9.46 5.49
CA GLY A 391 -21.68 8.43 6.35
C GLY A 391 -20.69 7.35 6.79
N GLY A 392 -19.39 7.62 6.69
CA GLY A 392 -18.35 6.85 7.39
C GLY A 392 -18.28 7.18 8.88
N ASP A 393 -17.27 6.64 9.55
CA ASP A 393 -17.09 6.68 11.00
C ASP A 393 -15.91 7.55 11.46
N ASP A 394 -15.08 8.06 10.55
CA ASP A 394 -13.97 8.96 10.84
C ASP A 394 -14.44 10.42 11.01
N CYS A 395 -14.11 11.04 12.13
CA CYS A 395 -14.46 12.43 12.45
C CYS A 395 -13.39 13.46 12.02
N ASP A 396 -12.18 13.06 11.64
CA ASP A 396 -11.12 13.94 11.12
C ASP A 396 -10.26 13.29 10.02
N ASP A 397 -10.82 13.25 8.81
CA ASP A 397 -10.20 12.80 7.54
C ASP A 397 -8.90 13.52 7.10
N GLY A 398 -8.36 14.40 7.93
CA GLY A 398 -7.07 15.05 7.73
C GLY A 398 -5.97 14.50 8.63
N ASN A 399 -6.29 13.64 9.58
CA ASN A 399 -5.42 13.27 10.69
C ASN A 399 -5.55 11.80 11.08
N LYS A 400 -4.68 10.97 10.49
CA LYS A 400 -4.62 9.50 10.65
C LYS A 400 -4.44 8.94 12.08
N TYR A 401 -4.45 9.80 13.09
CA TYR A 401 -4.39 9.44 14.50
C TYR A 401 -5.75 9.66 15.20
N VAL A 402 -6.77 10.14 14.46
CA VAL A 402 -8.12 10.39 14.93
C VAL A 402 -9.04 9.45 14.16
N SER A 403 -9.59 8.46 14.84
CA SER A 403 -10.60 7.55 14.32
C SER A 403 -11.26 6.73 15.43
N PRO A 404 -12.41 6.07 15.17
CA PRO A 404 -13.14 5.25 16.15
C PRO A 404 -12.36 4.18 16.92
N SER A 405 -11.14 3.84 16.47
CA SER A 405 -10.27 2.86 17.14
C SER A 405 -9.06 3.48 17.83
N ALA A 406 -8.87 4.79 17.75
CA ALA A 406 -7.77 5.50 18.39
C ALA A 406 -7.94 5.55 19.92
N GLU A 407 -6.80 5.58 20.62
CA GLU A 407 -6.77 5.82 22.07
C GLU A 407 -6.71 7.33 22.32
N GLU A 408 -7.51 7.81 23.27
CA GLU A 408 -7.54 9.21 23.67
C GLU A 408 -6.18 9.68 24.20
N LEU A 409 -5.82 10.92 23.87
CA LEU A 409 -4.66 11.62 24.38
C LEU A 409 -5.09 12.95 24.98
N CYS A 410 -4.55 13.32 26.16
CA CYS A 410 -4.83 14.61 26.80
C CYS A 410 -4.31 15.83 26.00
N ASN A 411 -4.95 16.16 24.89
CA ASN A 411 -4.55 17.22 23.97
C ASN A 411 -5.75 18.08 23.49
N GLY A 412 -6.98 17.74 23.90
CA GLY A 412 -8.21 18.44 23.55
C GLY A 412 -8.81 18.06 22.20
N LEU A 413 -8.27 17.04 21.54
CA LEU A 413 -8.88 16.37 20.40
C LEU A 413 -9.77 15.22 20.91
N ASP A 414 -10.71 14.82 20.07
CA ASP A 414 -11.55 13.64 20.24
C ASP A 414 -10.96 12.59 19.30
N GLU A 415 -9.98 11.82 19.79
CA GLU A 415 -9.28 10.86 18.95
C GLU A 415 -10.19 9.70 18.55
N ASN A 416 -11.06 9.25 19.46
CA ASN A 416 -11.89 8.07 19.27
C ASN A 416 -13.26 8.37 18.60
N CYS A 417 -13.50 9.63 18.22
CA CYS A 417 -14.70 10.09 17.53
C CYS A 417 -16.02 9.77 18.25
N ASP A 418 -16.03 9.67 19.59
CA ASP A 418 -17.24 9.40 20.37
C ASP A 418 -18.03 10.69 20.73
N GLY A 419 -17.47 11.85 20.41
CA GLY A 419 -18.02 13.17 20.67
C GLY A 419 -17.58 13.79 21.99
N VAL A 420 -16.65 13.17 22.72
CA VAL A 420 -16.15 13.61 24.03
C VAL A 420 -14.61 13.66 24.00
N PRO A 421 -14.01 14.85 23.78
CA PRO A 421 -12.56 15.00 23.84
C PRO A 421 -11.98 14.62 25.20
N ASP A 422 -10.81 13.98 25.20
CA ASP A 422 -10.00 13.61 26.37
C ASP A 422 -10.77 12.71 27.37
N ASP A 423 -11.51 11.71 26.89
CA ASP A 423 -12.28 10.77 27.72
C ASP A 423 -11.50 9.49 28.11
N GLY A 424 -12.11 8.56 28.85
CA GLY A 424 -11.45 7.30 29.22
C GLY A 424 -10.33 7.37 30.28
N PHE A 425 -9.90 8.56 30.72
CA PHE A 425 -8.86 8.71 31.75
C PHE A 425 -9.39 8.55 33.18
N ASP A 426 -8.63 7.86 34.03
CA ASP A 426 -8.95 7.76 35.47
C ASP A 426 -8.56 9.06 36.20
N LEU A 427 -9.49 10.00 36.25
CA LEU A 427 -9.27 11.27 36.92
C LEU A 427 -9.25 11.17 38.45
N MET A 428 -9.57 10.02 39.02
CA MET A 428 -9.77 9.86 40.46
C MET A 428 -8.56 9.25 41.15
N THR A 429 -7.85 8.35 40.47
CA THR A 429 -6.70 7.65 41.07
C THR A 429 -5.43 7.64 40.22
N ASP A 430 -5.47 8.06 38.94
CA ASP A 430 -4.25 8.17 38.14
C ASP A 430 -3.46 9.44 38.50
N PRO A 431 -2.23 9.32 39.03
CA PRO A 431 -1.37 10.46 39.33
C PRO A 431 -0.95 11.27 38.10
N LYS A 432 -1.15 10.77 36.87
CA LYS A 432 -0.87 11.52 35.64
C LYS A 432 -2.05 12.35 35.13
N ASN A 433 -3.27 12.05 35.59
CA ASN A 433 -4.52 12.63 35.11
C ASN A 433 -5.40 13.15 36.25
N CYS A 434 -4.80 13.54 37.38
CA CYS A 434 -5.53 13.71 38.62
C CYS A 434 -6.43 14.95 38.63
N GLY A 435 -7.75 14.74 38.74
CA GLY A 435 -8.76 15.81 38.73
C GLY A 435 -9.04 16.40 37.35
N SER A 436 -8.09 16.31 36.42
CA SER A 436 -8.25 16.63 35.00
C SER A 436 -7.17 15.94 34.18
N CYS A 437 -7.49 15.61 32.92
CA CYS A 437 -6.54 15.03 31.97
C CYS A 437 -5.21 15.80 31.93
N GLY A 438 -4.09 15.09 31.96
CA GLY A 438 -2.74 15.65 31.89
C GLY A 438 -2.28 16.39 33.15
N PHE A 439 -3.10 16.43 34.21
CA PHE A 439 -2.70 17.02 35.49
C PHE A 439 -1.86 16.03 36.30
N ASN A 440 -0.55 16.16 36.12
CA ASN A 440 0.44 15.35 36.83
C ASN A 440 0.60 15.82 38.28
N CYS A 441 0.43 14.89 39.21
CA CYS A 441 0.82 15.08 40.60
C CYS A 441 2.36 15.25 40.73
N GLN A 442 2.80 15.99 41.75
CA GLN A 442 4.23 16.15 42.01
C GLN A 442 4.85 14.80 42.44
N PRO A 443 6.18 14.63 42.33
CA PRO A 443 6.85 13.45 42.85
C PRO A 443 6.47 13.16 44.30
N ALA A 444 6.19 11.88 44.61
CA ALA A 444 5.70 11.38 45.90
C ALA A 444 4.26 11.80 46.30
N GLN A 445 3.50 12.45 45.42
CA GLN A 445 2.06 12.62 45.59
C GLN A 445 1.29 11.49 44.89
N VAL A 446 0.16 11.12 45.48
CA VAL A 446 -0.83 10.20 44.90
C VAL A 446 -2.01 11.00 44.37
N CYS A 447 -2.72 10.46 43.39
CA CYS A 447 -4.05 10.97 43.08
C CYS A 447 -5.08 10.29 43.97
N TRP A 448 -5.85 11.07 44.70
CA TRP A 448 -6.94 10.55 45.50
C TRP A 448 -8.17 11.44 45.37
N ASN A 449 -9.27 10.85 44.91
CA ASN A 449 -10.55 11.53 44.72
C ASN A 449 -10.43 12.79 43.83
N GLY A 450 -9.55 12.72 42.83
CA GLY A 450 -9.27 13.81 41.90
C GLY A 450 -8.42 14.94 42.45
N GLU A 451 -7.77 14.77 43.60
CA GLU A 451 -6.83 15.74 44.15
C GLU A 451 -5.45 15.12 44.38
N CYS A 452 -4.41 15.81 43.93
CA CYS A 452 -3.03 15.43 44.22
C CYS A 452 -2.72 15.71 45.69
N THR A 453 -2.50 14.63 46.45
CA THR A 453 -2.27 14.68 47.89
C THR A 453 -1.07 13.82 48.29
N THR A 454 -0.55 14.02 49.49
CA THR A 454 0.41 13.09 50.09
C THR A 454 -0.28 12.03 50.94
N ASP A 455 -1.56 12.22 51.26
CA ASP A 455 -2.31 11.38 52.18
C ASP A 455 -3.07 10.27 51.43
N CYS A 456 -2.85 9.03 51.87
CA CYS A 456 -3.61 7.89 51.37
C CYS A 456 -4.90 7.66 52.17
N PRO A 457 -5.87 6.91 51.60
CA PRO A 457 -7.04 6.44 52.33
C PRO A 457 -6.66 5.75 53.63
N ALA A 458 -7.54 5.84 54.64
CA ALA A 458 -7.29 5.22 55.94
C ALA A 458 -6.97 3.71 55.80
N GLY A 459 -5.80 3.31 56.28
CA GLY A 459 -5.31 1.93 56.20
C GLY A 459 -4.28 1.68 55.09
N LEU A 460 -4.01 2.66 54.22
CA LEU A 460 -2.98 2.60 53.18
C LEU A 460 -1.85 3.60 53.47
N GLU A 461 -0.63 3.26 53.04
CA GLU A 461 0.57 4.11 53.17
C GLU A 461 0.98 4.63 51.78
N ASN A 462 1.49 5.87 51.72
CA ASN A 462 2.01 6.44 50.47
C ASN A 462 3.45 5.95 50.25
N CYS A 463 3.62 5.03 49.31
CA CYS A 463 4.88 4.42 48.97
C CYS A 463 5.59 5.08 47.79
N GLY A 464 5.63 6.42 47.79
CA GLY A 464 6.38 7.21 46.81
C GLY A 464 5.57 7.60 45.57
N GLY A 465 4.25 7.76 45.72
CA GLY A 465 3.32 8.07 44.63
C GLY A 465 2.27 6.99 44.36
N GLU A 466 2.26 5.91 45.15
CA GLU A 466 1.26 4.85 45.11
C GLU A 466 0.74 4.55 46.53
N CYS A 467 -0.58 4.41 46.69
CA CYS A 467 -1.17 4.01 47.97
C CYS A 467 -1.20 2.48 48.10
N ALA A 468 -0.47 1.93 49.05
CA ALA A 468 -0.39 0.48 49.25
C ALA A 468 -0.78 0.07 50.68
N ASP A 469 -1.47 -1.08 50.80
CA ASP A 469 -1.65 -1.74 52.09
C ASP A 469 -0.41 -2.57 52.40
N LEU A 470 0.40 -2.10 53.36
CA LEU A 470 1.63 -2.78 53.77
C LEU A 470 1.40 -4.19 54.35
N ARG A 471 0.16 -4.58 54.62
CA ARG A 471 -0.17 -5.92 55.15
C ARG A 471 -0.43 -6.95 54.07
N THR A 472 -0.76 -6.51 52.86
CA THR A 472 -1.30 -7.38 51.80
C THR A 472 -0.72 -7.10 50.42
N ASN A 473 -0.13 -5.93 50.16
CA ASN A 473 0.48 -5.62 48.87
C ASN A 473 1.88 -6.26 48.76
N PRO A 474 2.12 -7.16 47.77
CA PRO A 474 3.40 -7.84 47.60
C PRO A 474 4.56 -6.93 47.14
N LEU A 475 4.29 -5.75 46.59
CA LEU A 475 5.31 -4.77 46.18
C LEU A 475 5.76 -3.84 47.33
N HIS A 476 4.99 -3.80 48.42
CA HIS A 476 5.22 -2.91 49.57
C HIS A 476 5.01 -3.62 50.91
N CYS A 477 5.42 -4.89 51.03
CA CYS A 477 5.08 -5.73 52.17
C CYS A 477 5.88 -5.36 53.43
N GLY A 478 5.18 -5.01 54.52
CA GLY A 478 5.78 -4.62 55.80
C GLY A 478 6.37 -3.20 55.81
N SER A 479 6.97 -2.76 54.70
CA SER A 479 7.39 -1.37 54.46
C SER A 479 7.36 -1.01 52.97
N CYS A 480 7.24 0.28 52.67
CA CYS A 480 7.24 0.76 51.30
C CYS A 480 8.49 0.33 50.52
N GLY A 481 8.28 -0.27 49.35
CA GLY A 481 9.35 -0.71 48.43
C GLY A 481 9.97 -2.04 48.82
N THR A 482 9.39 -2.74 49.81
CA THR A 482 9.77 -4.10 50.16
C THR A 482 8.96 -5.06 49.31
N GLU A 483 9.55 -5.45 48.18
CA GLU A 483 8.95 -6.40 47.25
C GLU A 483 9.20 -7.84 47.71
N CYS A 484 8.16 -8.66 47.72
CA CYS A 484 8.26 -10.09 47.98
C CYS A 484 8.75 -10.80 46.72
N LEU A 485 10.07 -10.92 46.57
CA LEU A 485 10.69 -11.63 45.45
C LEU A 485 11.25 -12.97 45.92
N TYR A 486 10.91 -14.02 45.19
CA TYR A 486 11.42 -15.38 45.36
C TYR A 486 11.84 -15.89 43.98
N ASP A 487 12.97 -16.61 43.91
CA ASP A 487 13.44 -17.14 42.64
C ASP A 487 12.43 -18.16 42.11
N ASN A 488 11.91 -17.92 40.89
CA ASN A 488 10.93 -18.75 40.20
C ASN A 488 9.66 -19.11 41.01
N ALA A 489 9.20 -18.24 41.91
CA ALA A 489 7.97 -18.44 42.66
C ALA A 489 7.17 -17.14 42.80
N GLU A 490 5.85 -17.26 42.99
CA GLU A 490 5.01 -16.09 43.25
C GLU A 490 5.25 -15.57 44.68
N GLY A 491 5.54 -14.28 44.83
CA GLY A 491 5.63 -13.64 46.13
C GLY A 491 4.28 -13.12 46.61
N SER A 492 3.92 -13.44 47.85
CA SER A 492 2.70 -12.95 48.50
C SER A 492 3.00 -12.19 49.78
N CYS A 493 2.13 -11.24 50.16
CA CYS A 493 2.23 -10.52 51.42
C CYS A 493 1.09 -10.91 52.35
N SER A 494 1.42 -11.45 53.53
CA SER A 494 0.44 -11.86 54.53
C SER A 494 0.75 -11.25 55.89
N GLY A 495 -0.07 -10.30 56.32
CA GLY A 495 0.10 -9.63 57.60
C GLY A 495 1.35 -8.74 57.68
N GLY A 496 1.90 -8.33 56.52
CA GLY A 496 3.12 -7.53 56.41
C GLY A 496 4.40 -8.34 56.44
N ILE A 497 4.30 -9.65 56.17
CA ILE A 497 5.42 -10.57 56.06
C ILE A 497 5.34 -11.21 54.66
N CYS A 498 6.46 -11.19 53.93
CA CYS A 498 6.56 -11.89 52.66
C CYS A 498 6.49 -13.40 52.90
N THR A 499 5.68 -14.06 52.10
CA THR A 499 5.52 -15.51 52.06
C THR A 499 5.67 -15.96 50.62
N MET A 500 6.39 -17.06 50.41
CA MET A 500 6.47 -17.71 49.12
C MET A 500 5.13 -18.40 48.81
N GLY A 501 4.65 -18.19 47.59
CA GLY A 501 3.47 -18.85 47.03
C GLY A 501 3.85 -20.07 46.21
N ASP A 502 3.02 -20.40 45.22
CA ASP A 502 3.28 -21.52 44.34
C ASP A 502 4.51 -21.25 43.45
N CYS A 503 5.23 -22.31 43.10
CA CYS A 503 6.28 -22.25 42.10
C CYS A 503 5.73 -21.81 40.75
N ALA A 504 6.53 -21.04 40.01
CA ALA A 504 6.27 -20.75 38.62
C ALA A 504 6.19 -22.07 37.82
N GLU A 505 5.41 -22.05 36.74
CA GLU A 505 5.22 -23.24 35.90
C GLU A 505 6.56 -23.84 35.45
N GLY A 506 6.77 -25.13 35.75
CA GLY A 506 8.00 -25.86 35.41
C GLY A 506 9.12 -25.75 36.42
N TYR A 507 8.91 -25.11 37.57
CA TYR A 507 9.85 -25.08 38.70
C TYR A 507 9.26 -25.78 39.92
N HIS A 508 10.13 -26.37 40.73
CA HIS A 508 9.79 -27.10 41.95
C HIS A 508 10.73 -26.68 43.08
N ASP A 509 10.17 -26.61 44.28
CA ASP A 509 10.91 -26.46 45.55
C ASP A 509 11.17 -27.87 46.10
N ILE A 510 12.42 -28.32 46.01
CA ILE A 510 12.78 -29.71 46.34
C ILE A 510 13.37 -29.84 47.75
N ASP A 511 13.88 -28.75 48.34
CA ASP A 511 14.45 -28.74 49.68
C ASP A 511 13.52 -28.15 50.76
N GLY A 512 12.44 -27.48 50.36
CA GLY A 512 11.44 -26.85 51.22
C GLY A 512 11.93 -25.57 51.90
N ASP A 513 12.99 -24.93 51.39
CA ASP A 513 13.56 -23.70 51.93
C ASP A 513 13.07 -22.46 51.15
N ASP A 514 12.06 -21.77 51.68
CA ASP A 514 11.54 -20.54 51.06
C ASP A 514 12.60 -19.45 50.78
N SER A 515 13.82 -19.53 51.34
CA SER A 515 14.86 -18.52 51.16
C SER A 515 15.63 -18.58 49.83
N ASN A 516 15.59 -19.71 49.12
CA ASN A 516 16.22 -19.87 47.80
C ASN A 516 15.20 -20.07 46.65
N GLY A 517 13.89 -20.07 46.94
CA GLY A 517 12.83 -20.12 45.93
C GLY A 517 12.61 -21.51 45.35
N CYS A 518 12.00 -21.60 44.16
CA CYS A 518 11.86 -22.86 43.44
C CYS A 518 13.08 -23.07 42.54
N GLU A 519 14.01 -23.87 43.01
CA GLU A 519 15.35 -24.04 42.47
C GLU A 519 15.44 -25.11 41.37
N TYR A 520 14.46 -26.00 41.28
CA TYR A 520 14.51 -27.14 40.38
C TYR A 520 13.60 -26.98 39.15
N ALA A 521 14.19 -26.72 37.99
CA ALA A 521 13.46 -26.63 36.72
C ALA A 521 13.21 -28.02 36.12
N CYS A 522 11.96 -28.48 36.12
CA CYS A 522 11.55 -29.77 35.57
C CYS A 522 10.08 -29.77 35.11
N THR A 523 9.79 -30.45 33.99
CA THR A 523 8.43 -30.62 33.46
C THR A 523 8.04 -32.10 33.56
N PRO A 524 7.04 -32.47 34.37
CA PRO A 524 6.67 -33.88 34.56
C PRO A 524 6.26 -34.53 33.24
N THR A 525 6.91 -35.64 32.88
CA THR A 525 6.64 -36.41 31.65
C THR A 525 6.02 -37.78 31.94
N GLY A 526 5.97 -38.20 33.20
CA GLY A 526 5.35 -39.45 33.65
C GLY A 526 6.10 -40.06 34.84
N PRO A 527 5.80 -41.31 35.21
CA PRO A 527 6.65 -42.07 36.13
C PRO A 527 8.04 -42.30 35.54
N GLU A 528 9.05 -42.41 36.41
CA GLU A 528 10.45 -42.67 36.02
C GLU A 528 10.61 -43.81 35.01
N VAL A 529 11.46 -43.57 34.00
CA VAL A 529 11.98 -44.57 33.06
C VAL A 529 13.48 -44.42 32.96
N CYS A 530 14.23 -45.52 32.75
CA CYS A 530 15.71 -45.49 32.72
C CYS A 530 16.28 -44.78 31.48
N ASP A 531 16.18 -43.45 31.44
CA ASP A 531 16.71 -42.59 30.38
C ASP A 531 17.61 -41.47 30.91
N GLY A 532 17.83 -41.41 32.23
CA GLY A 532 18.66 -40.40 32.89
C GLY A 532 17.97 -39.05 33.05
N VAL A 533 16.65 -38.99 32.80
CA VAL A 533 15.80 -37.82 33.01
C VAL A 533 14.93 -38.06 34.24
N ASP A 534 14.81 -37.04 35.08
CA ASP A 534 13.83 -37.01 36.17
C ASP A 534 12.44 -36.74 35.57
N ASN A 535 11.63 -37.78 35.40
CA ASN A 535 10.35 -37.70 34.72
C ASN A 535 9.21 -37.27 35.64
N ASP A 536 9.34 -37.52 36.95
CA ASP A 536 8.36 -37.17 37.98
C ASP A 536 8.72 -35.90 38.77
N CYS A 537 9.90 -35.34 38.50
CA CYS A 537 10.43 -34.09 39.01
C CYS A 537 10.69 -34.07 40.53
N ASN A 538 11.09 -35.20 41.11
CA ASN A 538 11.36 -35.31 42.55
C ASN A 538 12.80 -34.93 42.97
N GLY A 539 13.64 -34.55 42.01
CA GLY A 539 15.04 -34.15 42.21
C GLY A 539 16.04 -35.30 42.04
N ILE A 540 15.60 -36.51 41.68
CA ILE A 540 16.44 -37.69 41.53
C ILE A 540 16.04 -38.44 40.24
N ALA A 541 16.89 -38.36 39.21
CA ALA A 541 16.66 -39.10 37.97
C ALA A 541 16.70 -40.62 38.18
N ASP A 542 15.77 -41.33 37.53
CA ASP A 542 15.65 -42.79 37.48
C ASP A 542 15.44 -43.46 38.87
N ASP A 543 14.87 -42.77 39.85
CA ASP A 543 14.64 -43.35 41.18
C ASP A 543 13.48 -44.37 41.20
N GLY A 544 13.48 -45.26 42.20
CA GLY A 544 12.45 -46.30 42.30
C GLY A 544 12.51 -47.41 41.22
N LEU A 545 13.50 -47.38 40.31
CA LEU A 545 13.74 -48.42 39.31
C LEU A 545 14.85 -49.39 39.76
N ASP A 546 14.49 -50.66 39.96
CA ASP A 546 15.38 -51.68 40.56
C ASP A 546 16.60 -52.09 39.69
N ASP A 547 16.63 -51.75 38.38
CA ASP A 547 17.77 -52.07 37.49
C ASP A 547 17.75 -51.27 36.17
N CYS A 548 18.51 -50.16 36.12
CA CYS A 548 18.75 -49.41 34.87
C CYS A 548 19.96 -49.90 34.05
N THR A 549 20.51 -51.09 34.34
CA THR A 549 21.73 -51.58 33.67
C THR A 549 21.49 -52.49 32.46
N ALA A 550 20.25 -52.59 31.95
CA ALA A 550 19.97 -53.46 30.80
C ALA A 550 18.83 -52.97 29.88
N ALA A 551 19.13 -52.15 28.87
CA ALA A 551 18.46 -52.22 27.56
C ALA A 551 19.22 -51.50 26.43
N ASP A 552 19.60 -52.29 25.44
CA ASP A 552 20.17 -51.93 24.14
C ASP A 552 19.24 -51.06 23.27
N GLY A 553 19.85 -50.22 22.41
CA GLY A 553 19.43 -50.16 21.00
C GLY A 553 19.45 -48.79 20.32
N GLY A 554 20.61 -48.37 19.77
CA GLY A 554 20.65 -47.36 18.71
C GLY A 554 21.97 -46.64 18.48
N SER A 555 22.91 -47.29 17.76
CA SER A 555 23.98 -46.78 16.85
C SER A 555 24.60 -45.37 17.07
N PRO A 556 25.94 -45.20 16.88
CA PRO A 556 26.43 -45.11 15.50
C PRO A 556 27.73 -45.86 15.17
N ASP A 557 27.81 -46.15 13.88
CA ASP A 557 28.94 -46.50 13.03
C ASP A 557 30.35 -46.02 13.44
N GLY A 558 31.34 -46.84 13.06
CA GLY A 558 32.65 -46.33 12.64
C GLY A 558 33.85 -47.14 13.12
N GLY A 559 34.11 -48.30 12.51
CA GLY A 559 35.31 -49.08 12.78
C GLY A 559 36.60 -48.49 12.19
N ALA A 560 37.73 -48.72 12.87
CA ALA A 560 38.95 -49.31 12.29
C ALA A 560 39.95 -49.69 13.42
N PRO A 561 40.79 -50.73 13.23
CA PRO A 561 41.41 -51.46 14.34
C PRO A 561 42.93 -51.22 14.53
N ASP A 562 43.41 -51.84 15.61
CA ASP A 562 44.77 -52.31 15.91
C ASP A 562 45.78 -51.36 16.56
N GLY A 563 46.34 -51.80 17.69
CA GLY A 563 47.65 -51.36 18.15
C GLY A 563 47.89 -51.19 19.66
N GLY A 564 47.98 -52.29 20.40
CA GLY A 564 49.11 -52.56 21.32
C GLY A 564 49.47 -51.61 22.47
N SER A 565 49.23 -52.12 23.69
CA SER A 565 50.16 -52.12 24.85
C SER A 565 50.67 -50.81 25.48
N GLY A 566 50.37 -50.67 26.78
CA GLY A 566 51.43 -50.61 27.78
C GLY A 566 51.59 -49.31 28.59
N VAL A 567 51.28 -49.44 29.89
CA VAL A 567 52.00 -48.93 31.07
C VAL A 567 52.31 -47.44 31.27
N ASP A 568 51.73 -46.95 32.39
CA ASP A 568 52.32 -46.19 33.50
C ASP A 568 52.87 -44.76 33.32
N GLY A 569 52.37 -43.87 34.19
CA GLY A 569 53.24 -42.95 34.94
C GLY A 569 53.37 -41.49 34.46
N GLY A 570 52.47 -40.62 34.96
CA GLY A 570 52.82 -39.43 35.75
C GLY A 570 53.50 -38.19 35.13
N TYR A 571 52.99 -37.02 35.59
CA TYR A 571 53.54 -35.65 35.63
C TYR A 571 53.12 -34.60 34.58
N LEU A 572 52.10 -33.83 35.00
CA LEU A 572 51.98 -32.36 35.13
C LEU A 572 52.72 -31.44 34.15
N GLU A 573 51.94 -30.71 33.32
CA GLU A 573 51.84 -29.22 33.28
C GLU A 573 50.97 -28.79 32.08
N GLY A 574 50.07 -27.80 32.27
CA GLY A 574 49.34 -27.16 31.17
C GLY A 574 48.03 -26.48 31.57
N GLU A 575 48.11 -25.32 32.24
CA GLU A 575 46.99 -24.38 32.41
C GLU A 575 46.68 -23.63 31.10
N GLN A 576 45.39 -23.63 30.73
CA GLN A 576 44.59 -22.69 29.91
C GLN A 576 45.08 -22.23 28.51
N PRO A 577 44.14 -22.11 27.56
CA PRO A 577 43.67 -20.76 27.25
C PRO A 577 42.15 -20.61 27.08
N GLN A 578 41.75 -19.34 27.24
CA GLN A 578 40.41 -18.79 27.27
C GLN A 578 39.69 -18.72 25.92
N GLY A 579 38.37 -18.57 26.00
CA GLY A 579 37.51 -18.09 24.91
C GLY A 579 36.06 -17.97 25.34
N GLY A 580 35.76 -17.06 26.27
CA GLY A 580 34.40 -16.62 26.57
C GLY A 580 34.11 -15.27 25.92
N CYS A 581 32.86 -15.05 25.50
CA CYS A 581 32.27 -13.72 25.33
C CYS A 581 30.78 -13.81 25.65
N GLY A 582 30.43 -13.34 26.85
CA GLY A 582 29.07 -12.94 27.22
C GLY A 582 28.87 -11.46 26.93
N CYS A 583 27.60 -11.09 26.73
CA CYS A 583 27.13 -9.72 26.66
C CYS A 583 27.12 -9.07 28.06
N SER A 584 27.50 -7.80 28.15
CA SER A 584 27.12 -6.93 29.26
C SER A 584 26.83 -5.51 28.77
N SER A 585 25.78 -4.95 29.35
CA SER A 585 25.33 -3.57 29.32
C SER A 585 26.36 -2.54 29.82
N ALA A 586 26.25 -1.30 29.34
CA ALA A 586 26.03 -0.06 30.12
C ALA A 586 26.82 1.16 29.60
N ALA A 587 26.04 2.23 29.34
CA ALA A 587 26.24 3.66 29.56
C ALA A 587 27.67 4.30 29.63
N GLY A 588 27.77 5.49 29.02
CA GLY A 588 28.34 6.64 29.73
C GLY A 588 29.49 7.41 29.07
N ALA A 589 29.09 8.42 28.28
CA ALA A 589 29.54 9.82 28.35
C ALA A 589 30.99 10.26 28.00
N ASP A 590 30.98 11.38 27.27
CA ASP A 590 31.85 12.56 27.31
C ASP A 590 33.10 12.73 26.42
N GLY A 591 33.02 13.80 25.63
CA GLY A 591 34.14 14.74 25.43
C GLY A 591 34.55 14.97 23.97
N LEU A 592 33.85 15.84 23.22
CA LEU A 592 34.24 17.23 22.94
C LEU A 592 35.63 17.37 22.26
N LEU A 593 35.72 17.97 21.07
CA LEU A 593 35.71 19.45 20.87
C LEU A 593 36.22 19.87 19.46
N LEU A 594 35.46 20.77 18.80
CA LEU A 594 35.80 21.88 17.88
C LEU A 594 36.90 21.72 16.79
N GLY A 595 36.77 22.24 15.57
CA GLY A 595 35.85 23.23 14.99
C GLY A 595 36.60 24.11 13.96
N LEU A 596 35.82 24.95 13.25
CA LEU A 596 36.20 26.15 12.47
C LEU A 596 36.75 25.87 11.04
N LEU A 597 36.25 26.49 9.96
CA LEU A 597 35.54 27.76 9.75
C LEU A 597 34.51 27.66 8.62
#